data_AF-A0A9E3YWD5-F1
#
_entry.id   AF-A0A9E3YWD5-F1
#
_cell.length_a   1.000
_cell.length_b   1.000
_cell.length_c   1.000
_cell.angle_alpha   90.00
_cell.angle_beta   90.00
_cell.angle_gamma   90.00
#
_symmetry.space_group_name_H-M   'P 1'
#
loop_
_entity.id
_entity.type
_entity.pdbx_description
1 polymer ?
#
loop_
_entity_poly.entity_id
_entity_poly.type
_entity_poly.pdbx_seq_one_letter_code
_entity_poly.pdbx_strand_id
1 'polypeptide(L)'
;MLLAWLILIPILAGLLCWQTDGYGNTPRWIALIAMTVVTALAVNLWLTGDYHLGANVLDAPQWQMQFRMEWIPTLGIDIHLGVDGMSLALIVLTGFLGVLSVLCSWSEIRRNTGFFHLNLLWILGGVIGVFLALDLFLFFLFW
;
A
#
# COMPACT_ATOMS: atom_id res chain seq x y z
N MET A 1 4.67 -2.05 12.62
CA MET A 1 5.70 -1.23 11.92
C MET A 1 5.75 -1.51 10.42
N LEU A 2 5.72 -2.77 9.97
CA LEU A 2 5.79 -3.11 8.53
C LEU A 2 4.57 -2.64 7.72
N LEU A 3 3.38 -2.62 8.33
CA LEU A 3 2.15 -2.13 7.69
C LEU A 3 2.24 -0.67 7.21
N ALA A 4 2.88 0.20 8.00
CA ALA A 4 3.08 1.59 7.60
C ALA A 4 3.97 1.70 6.36
N TRP A 5 4.96 0.82 6.20
CA TRP A 5 5.85 0.81 5.04
C TRP A 5 5.12 0.43 3.74
N LEU A 6 4.10 -0.43 3.80
CA LEU A 6 3.27 -0.74 2.62
C LEU A 6 2.59 0.49 2.02
N ILE A 7 2.28 1.49 2.85
CA ILE A 7 1.66 2.76 2.46
C ILE A 7 2.73 3.81 2.13
N LEU A 8 3.77 3.91 2.95
CA LEU A 8 4.80 4.95 2.80
C LEU A 8 5.67 4.76 1.57
N ILE A 9 6.02 3.52 1.20
CA ILE A 9 6.84 3.24 0.01
C ILE A 9 6.22 3.84 -1.26
N PRO A 10 4.95 3.57 -1.63
CA PRO A 10 4.36 4.14 -2.83
C PRO A 10 4.21 5.67 -2.74
N ILE A 11 3.89 6.23 -1.57
CA ILE A 11 3.77 7.69 -1.39
C ILE A 11 5.13 8.38 -1.63
N LEU A 12 6.19 7.89 -0.98
CA LEU A 12 7.55 8.43 -1.10
C LEU A 12 8.11 8.21 -2.51
N ALA A 13 7.91 7.02 -3.09
CA ALA A 13 8.31 6.75 -4.46
C ALA A 13 7.58 7.66 -5.46
N GLY A 14 6.30 7.97 -5.23
CA GLY A 14 5.55 8.94 -6.04
C GLY A 14 6.18 10.33 -6.00
N LEU A 15 6.57 10.81 -4.81
CA LEU A 15 7.28 12.08 -4.67
C LEU A 15 8.65 12.07 -5.37
N LEU A 16 9.38 10.95 -5.31
CA LEU A 16 10.66 10.79 -6.02
C LEU A 16 10.47 10.75 -7.55
N CYS A 17 9.40 10.11 -8.04
CA CYS A 17 9.05 10.11 -9.47
C CYS A 17 8.83 11.54 -9.98
N TRP A 18 8.13 12.38 -9.22
CA TRP A 18 7.89 13.77 -9.60
C TRP A 18 9.17 14.62 -9.55
N GLN A 19 10.03 14.45 -8.55
CA GLN A 19 11.31 15.16 -8.48
C GLN A 19 12.28 14.76 -9.61
N THR A 20 12.16 13.53 -10.11
CA THR A 20 12.96 13.02 -11.23
C THR A 20 12.28 13.21 -12.58
N ASP A 21 11.21 14.01 -12.66
CA ASP A 21 10.57 14.35 -13.92
C ASP A 21 11.56 15.09 -14.82
N GLY A 22 11.72 14.62 -16.06
CA GLY A 22 12.72 15.12 -17.01
C GLY A 22 14.01 14.29 -17.10
N TYR A 23 14.30 13.40 -16.16
CA TYR A 23 15.46 12.48 -16.23
C TYR A 23 15.16 11.21 -17.04
N GLY A 24 14.53 11.36 -18.21
CA GLY A 24 14.23 10.27 -19.15
C GLY A 24 13.34 9.17 -18.54
N ASN A 25 13.88 7.95 -18.45
CA ASN A 25 13.15 6.76 -17.95
C ASN A 25 13.23 6.57 -16.43
N THR A 26 13.90 7.46 -15.69
CA THR A 26 14.12 7.31 -14.24
C THR A 26 12.82 7.15 -13.42
N PRO A 27 11.75 7.96 -13.64
CA PRO A 27 10.50 7.82 -12.90
C PRO A 27 9.84 6.44 -13.07
N ARG A 28 9.97 5.85 -14.27
CA ARG A 28 9.39 4.54 -14.58
C ARG A 28 10.05 3.42 -13.79
N TRP A 29 11.38 3.47 -13.69
CA TRP A 29 12.15 2.53 -12.88
C TRP A 29 11.88 2.69 -11.39
N ILE A 30 11.78 3.92 -10.88
CA ILE A 30 11.42 4.18 -9.48
C ILE A 30 10.05 3.57 -9.16
N ALA A 31 9.04 3.83 -9.99
CA ALA A 31 7.71 3.27 -9.80
C ALA A 31 7.69 1.74 -9.87
N LEU A 32 8.42 1.15 -10.82
CA LEU A 32 8.50 -0.30 -10.97
C LEU A 32 9.16 -0.96 -9.76
N ILE A 33 10.29 -0.41 -9.29
CA ILE A 33 11.00 -0.93 -8.12
C ILE A 33 10.11 -0.79 -6.88
N ALA A 34 9.49 0.36 -6.68
CA ALA A 34 8.60 0.59 -5.54
C ALA A 34 7.44 -0.42 -5.50
N MET A 35 6.73 -0.60 -6.61
CA MET A 35 5.62 -1.56 -6.67
C MET A 35 6.06 -3.01 -6.52
N THR A 36 7.24 -3.35 -7.07
CA THR A 36 7.82 -4.68 -6.89
C THR A 36 8.17 -4.94 -5.43
N VAL A 37 8.77 -3.97 -4.74
CA VAL A 37 9.09 -4.06 -3.31
C VAL A 37 7.82 -4.19 -2.47
N VAL A 38 6.80 -3.37 -2.73
CA VAL A 38 5.50 -3.44 -2.03
C VAL A 38 4.86 -4.82 -2.23
N THR A 39 4.84 -5.33 -3.46
CA THR A 39 4.29 -6.65 -3.76
C THR A 39 5.07 -7.75 -3.06
N ALA A 40 6.41 -7.68 -3.07
CA ALA A 40 7.26 -8.64 -2.39
C ALA A 40 7.06 -8.63 -0.86
N LEU A 41 6.90 -7.44 -0.26
CA LEU A 41 6.57 -7.31 1.16
C LEU A 41 5.19 -7.90 1.48
N ALA A 42 4.19 -7.64 0.65
CA ALA A 42 2.85 -8.19 0.82
C ALA A 42 2.84 -9.72 0.68
N VAL A 43 3.56 -10.27 -0.29
CA VAL A 43 3.75 -11.72 -0.45
C VAL A 43 4.54 -12.32 0.71
N ASN A 44 5.57 -11.63 1.21
CA ASN A 44 6.31 -12.09 2.39
C ASN A 44 5.40 -12.18 3.63
N LEU A 45 4.61 -11.13 3.89
CA LEU A 45 3.59 -11.15 4.94
C LEU A 45 2.61 -12.31 4.73
N TRP A 46 2.20 -12.54 3.48
CA TRP A 46 1.35 -13.68 3.17
C TRP A 46 2.02 -14.99 3.58
N LEU A 47 3.23 -15.27 3.13
CA LEU A 47 3.90 -16.54 3.41
C LEU A 47 4.22 -16.76 4.90
N THR A 48 4.42 -15.70 5.67
CA THR A 48 4.68 -15.77 7.12
C THR A 48 3.41 -15.75 7.98
N GLY A 49 2.25 -15.46 7.38
CA GLY A 49 0.98 -15.34 8.09
C GLY A 49 0.54 -16.68 8.67
N ASP A 50 0.03 -16.64 9.89
CA ASP A 50 -0.67 -17.78 10.48
C ASP A 50 -2.12 -17.76 9.97
N TYR A 51 -2.49 -18.77 9.18
CA TYR A 51 -3.82 -18.92 8.56
C TYR A 51 -4.68 -19.96 9.28
N HIS A 52 -4.49 -20.11 10.59
CA HIS A 52 -5.33 -21.01 11.35
C HIS A 52 -6.74 -20.44 11.41
N LEU A 53 -7.71 -21.16 10.83
CA LEU A 53 -9.12 -20.91 11.04
C LEU A 53 -9.40 -21.11 12.53
N GLY A 54 -9.67 -20.02 13.25
CA GLY A 54 -10.05 -20.07 14.66
C GLY A 54 -11.16 -21.11 14.84
N ALA A 55 -10.89 -22.14 15.65
CA ALA A 55 -11.82 -23.25 15.84
C ALA A 55 -13.16 -22.81 16.48
N ASN A 56 -13.20 -21.61 17.09
CA ASN A 56 -14.35 -21.05 17.75
C ASN A 56 -14.72 -19.68 17.16
N VAL A 57 -15.98 -19.54 16.73
CA VAL A 57 -16.57 -18.29 16.20
C VAL A 57 -16.69 -17.19 17.27
N LEU A 58 -16.46 -17.54 18.55
CA LEU A 58 -16.56 -16.62 19.69
C LEU A 58 -15.25 -15.92 20.05
N ASP A 59 -14.12 -16.30 19.42
CA ASP A 59 -12.84 -15.65 19.69
C ASP A 59 -12.78 -14.25 19.04
N ALA A 60 -12.11 -13.32 19.71
CA ALA A 60 -11.90 -11.97 19.20
C ALA A 60 -11.23 -12.01 17.81
N PRO A 61 -11.53 -11.04 16.91
CA PRO A 61 -10.96 -11.00 15.57
C PRO A 61 -9.43 -11.05 15.63
N GLN A 62 -8.86 -12.14 15.10
CA GLN A 62 -7.43 -12.36 15.06
C GLN A 62 -6.85 -11.70 13.82
N TRP A 63 -6.12 -10.61 14.04
CA TRP A 63 -5.32 -9.96 13.01
C TRP A 63 -3.92 -10.56 13.02
N GLN A 64 -3.36 -10.83 11.84
CA GLN A 64 -2.02 -11.41 11.72
C GLN A 64 -0.94 -10.42 12.16
N MET A 65 -1.16 -9.14 11.85
CA MET A 65 -0.32 -8.05 12.32
C MET A 65 -1.20 -6.82 12.56
N GLN A 66 -0.86 -6.06 13.61
CA GLN A 66 -1.48 -4.78 13.91
C GLN A 66 -0.41 -3.72 14.16
N PHE A 67 -0.78 -2.48 13.89
CA PHE A 67 -0.02 -1.29 14.25
C PHE A 67 -1.00 -0.23 14.71
N ARG A 68 -0.81 0.26 15.94
CA ARG A 68 -1.65 1.29 16.53
C ARG A 68 -0.76 2.42 17.05
N MET A 69 -1.11 3.65 16.69
CA MET A 69 -0.46 4.86 17.16
C MET A 69 -1.52 5.94 17.36
N GLU A 70 -1.49 6.64 18.50
CA GLU A 70 -2.42 7.73 18.77
C GLU A 70 -2.25 8.86 17.75
N TRP A 71 -3.37 9.38 17.23
CA TRP A 71 -3.36 10.48 16.25
C TRP A 71 -4.11 11.72 16.74
N ILE A 72 -5.40 11.58 17.05
CA ILE A 72 -6.22 12.68 17.59
C ILE A 72 -6.94 12.17 18.86
N PRO A 73 -6.26 12.17 20.02
CA PRO A 73 -6.78 11.57 21.25
C PRO A 73 -8.08 12.19 21.73
N THR A 74 -8.30 13.50 21.47
CA THR A 74 -9.53 14.21 21.86
C THR A 74 -10.78 13.67 21.16
N LEU A 75 -10.62 13.03 19.99
CA LEU A 75 -11.69 12.40 19.22
C LEU A 75 -11.64 10.87 19.31
N GLY A 76 -10.67 10.30 20.05
CA GLY A 76 -10.43 8.87 20.10
C GLY A 76 -9.97 8.26 18.77
N ILE A 77 -9.36 9.07 17.89
CA ILE A 77 -8.91 8.63 16.56
C ILE A 77 -7.46 8.18 16.64
N ASP A 78 -7.18 6.99 16.12
CA ASP A 78 -5.85 6.39 16.07
C ASP A 78 -5.43 6.09 14.62
N ILE A 79 -4.12 6.12 14.35
CA ILE A 79 -3.57 5.39 13.21
C ILE A 79 -3.59 3.91 13.57
N HIS A 80 -4.75 3.28 13.34
CA HIS A 80 -4.96 1.86 13.59
C HIS A 80 -4.94 1.11 12.25
N LEU A 81 -3.86 0.38 12.01
CA LEU A 81 -3.67 -0.47 10.86
C LEU A 81 -3.68 -1.93 11.28
N GLY A 82 -4.33 -2.79 10.51
CA GLY A 82 -4.35 -4.22 10.73
C GLY A 82 -4.41 -4.97 9.40
N VAL A 83 -4.01 -6.23 9.45
CA VAL A 83 -4.06 -7.10 8.28
C VAL A 83 -4.57 -8.47 8.64
N ASP A 84 -5.48 -8.99 7.83
CA ASP A 84 -5.99 -10.35 7.87
C ASP A 84 -5.72 -11.06 6.52
N GLY A 85 -6.18 -12.30 6.38
CA GLY A 85 -6.02 -13.05 5.14
C GLY A 85 -6.73 -12.43 3.93
N MET A 86 -7.83 -11.70 4.13
CA MET A 86 -8.58 -11.06 3.05
C MET A 86 -7.88 -9.79 2.58
N SER A 87 -7.49 -8.90 3.51
CA SER A 87 -6.71 -7.70 3.23
C SER A 87 -5.39 -8.05 2.54
N LEU A 88 -4.68 -9.09 2.97
CA LEU A 88 -3.45 -9.52 2.28
C LEU A 88 -3.70 -9.94 0.83
N ALA A 89 -4.76 -10.69 0.57
CA ALA A 89 -5.11 -11.08 -0.80
C ALA A 89 -5.35 -9.86 -1.70
N LEU A 90 -6.06 -8.85 -1.17
CA LEU A 90 -6.34 -7.61 -1.88
C LEU A 90 -5.10 -6.73 -2.05
N ILE A 91 -4.23 -6.64 -1.04
CA ILE A 91 -2.98 -5.87 -1.12
C ILE A 91 -2.01 -6.51 -2.13
N VAL A 92 -1.88 -7.84 -2.17
CA VAL A 92 -1.06 -8.53 -3.18
C VAL A 92 -1.63 -8.31 -4.58
N LEU A 93 -2.95 -8.38 -4.75
CA LEU A 93 -3.59 -8.07 -6.02
C LEU A 93 -3.31 -6.62 -6.46
N THR A 94 -3.47 -5.65 -5.57
CA THR A 94 -3.17 -4.23 -5.84
C THR A 94 -1.71 -4.02 -6.20
N GLY A 95 -0.78 -4.66 -5.50
CA GLY A 95 0.64 -4.63 -5.81
C GLY A 95 0.94 -5.16 -7.21
N PHE A 96 0.42 -6.35 -7.53
CA PHE A 96 0.57 -6.99 -8.83
C PHE A 96 -0.01 -6.13 -9.97
N LEU A 97 -1.24 -5.63 -9.81
CA LEU A 97 -1.86 -4.74 -10.77
C LEU A 97 -1.08 -3.43 -10.91
N GLY A 98 -0.47 -2.91 -9.84
CA GLY A 98 0.37 -1.73 -9.89
C GLY A 98 1.64 -1.95 -10.71
N VAL A 99 2.32 -3.10 -10.56
CA VAL A 99 3.46 -3.48 -11.41
C VAL A 99 3.04 -3.55 -12.88
N LEU A 100 1.92 -4.21 -13.18
CA LEU A 100 1.40 -4.29 -14.55
C LEU A 100 1.01 -2.92 -15.10
N SER A 101 0.43 -2.05 -14.28
CA SER A 101 0.05 -0.69 -14.68
C SER A 101 1.27 0.15 -15.07
N VAL A 102 2.38 0.04 -14.31
CA VAL A 102 3.65 0.68 -14.66
C VAL A 102 4.19 0.13 -15.99
N LEU A 103 4.21 -1.19 -16.15
CA LEU A 103 4.70 -1.83 -17.39
C LEU A 103 3.86 -1.49 -18.62
N CYS A 104 2.52 -1.45 -18.49
CA CYS A 104 1.62 -1.11 -19.58
C CYS A 104 1.79 0.34 -20.03
N SER A 105 2.01 1.26 -19.09
CA SER A 105 2.22 2.69 -19.39
C SER A 105 3.61 3.03 -19.95
N TRP A 106 4.51 2.05 -20.08
CA TRP A 106 5.93 2.27 -20.34
C TRP A 106 6.23 2.96 -21.68
N SER A 107 5.48 2.69 -22.74
CA SER A 107 5.67 3.34 -24.05
C SER A 107 4.72 4.51 -24.31
N GLU A 108 3.65 4.60 -23.53
CA GLU A 108 2.52 5.50 -23.81
C GLU A 108 2.75 6.91 -23.26
N ILE A 109 3.22 7.02 -22.02
CA ILE A 109 3.36 8.31 -21.36
C ILE A 109 4.66 8.99 -21.81
N ARG A 110 4.55 10.04 -22.63
CA ARG A 110 5.71 10.79 -23.17
C ARG A 110 5.94 12.16 -22.55
N ARG A 111 4.95 12.71 -21.84
CA ARG A 111 5.02 14.03 -21.20
C ARG A 111 4.69 13.91 -19.72
N ASN A 112 5.43 14.64 -18.88
CA ASN A 112 5.28 14.67 -17.42
C ASN A 112 5.22 13.26 -16.82
N THR A 113 6.17 12.40 -17.21
CA THR A 113 6.22 10.99 -16.78
C THR A 113 6.32 10.87 -15.26
N GLY A 114 7.07 11.78 -14.63
CA GLY A 114 7.18 11.85 -13.19
C GLY A 114 5.85 12.14 -12.50
N PHE A 115 5.11 13.13 -13.00
CA PHE A 115 3.79 13.47 -12.45
C PHE A 115 2.77 12.35 -12.65
N PHE A 116 2.76 11.68 -13.81
CA PHE A 116 1.89 10.53 -14.03
C PHE A 116 2.14 9.41 -13.01
N HIS A 117 3.42 9.02 -12.82
CA HIS A 117 3.76 7.96 -11.86
C HIS A 117 3.56 8.38 -10.41
N LEU A 118 3.69 9.67 -10.07
CA LEU A 118 3.27 10.18 -8.75
C LEU A 118 1.80 9.88 -8.50
N ASN A 119 0.91 10.30 -9.42
CA ASN A 119 -0.52 10.10 -9.27
C ASN A 119 -0.88 8.61 -9.20
N LEU A 120 -0.27 7.79 -10.07
CA LEU A 120 -0.48 6.35 -10.08
C LEU A 120 -0.09 5.71 -8.73
N LEU A 121 1.09 6.03 -8.21
CA LEU A 121 1.57 5.46 -6.94
C LEU A 121 0.75 5.93 -5.75
N TRP A 122 0.29 7.19 -5.75
CA TRP A 122 -0.57 7.70 -4.67
C TRP A 122 -1.94 7.04 -4.66
N ILE A 123 -2.54 6.78 -5.83
CA ILE A 123 -3.78 5.99 -5.93
C ILE A 123 -3.54 4.58 -5.36
N LEU A 124 -2.47 3.91 -5.76
CA LEU A 124 -2.16 2.56 -5.29
C LEU A 124 -1.87 2.53 -3.78
N GLY A 125 -1.12 3.51 -3.26
CA GLY A 125 -0.84 3.66 -1.83
C GLY A 125 -2.09 3.95 -1.01
N GLY A 126 -2.99 4.78 -1.54
CA GLY A 126 -4.30 5.07 -0.94
C GLY A 126 -5.15 3.80 -0.82
N VAL A 127 -5.30 3.05 -1.92
CA VAL A 127 -6.03 1.77 -1.93
C VAL A 127 -5.44 0.74 -0.95
N ILE A 128 -4.11 0.66 -0.85
CA ILE A 128 -3.46 -0.18 0.18
C ILE A 128 -3.82 0.31 1.59
N GLY A 129 -3.86 1.62 1.81
CA GLY A 129 -4.32 2.22 3.05
C GLY A 129 -5.77 1.87 3.40
N VAL A 130 -6.68 1.89 2.42
CA VAL A 130 -8.09 1.47 2.59
C VAL A 130 -8.19 0.05 3.12
N PHE A 131 -7.37 -0.89 2.61
CA PHE A 131 -7.40 -2.29 3.05
C PHE A 131 -6.72 -2.54 4.40
N LEU A 132 -5.84 -1.64 4.83
CA LEU A 132 -5.12 -1.74 6.11
C LEU A 132 -5.83 -1.00 7.25
N ALA A 133 -6.64 0.01 6.98
CA ALA A 133 -7.22 0.86 8.00
C ALA A 133 -8.32 0.13 8.81
N LEU A 134 -8.12 0.06 10.12
CA LEU A 134 -9.13 -0.42 11.09
C LEU A 134 -9.88 0.71 11.79
N ASP A 135 -9.27 1.89 11.85
CA ASP A 135 -9.94 3.10 12.33
C ASP A 135 -10.83 3.66 11.20
N LEU A 136 -12.11 3.94 11.50
CA LEU A 136 -13.08 4.40 10.50
C LEU A 136 -12.73 5.76 9.91
N PHE A 137 -12.12 6.65 10.69
CA PHE A 137 -11.71 7.95 10.20
C PHE A 137 -10.50 7.82 9.27
N LEU A 138 -9.55 6.96 9.63
CA LEU A 138 -8.41 6.64 8.77
C LEU A 138 -8.84 5.95 7.47
N PHE A 139 -9.79 5.02 7.54
CA PHE A 139 -10.38 4.37 6.37
C PHE A 139 -11.00 5.39 5.43
N PHE A 140 -11.81 6.32 5.97
CA PHE A 140 -12.43 7.39 5.20
C PHE A 140 -11.40 8.34 4.58
N LEU A 141 -10.28 8.59 5.24
CA LEU A 141 -9.21 9.44 4.70
C LEU A 141 -8.51 8.81 3.49
N PHE A 142 -8.35 7.49 3.48
CA PHE A 142 -7.73 6.76 2.36
C PHE A 142 -8.68 6.51 1.19
N TRP A 143 -9.98 6.48 1.46
CA TRP A 143 -11.04 6.26 0.47
C TRP A 143 -11.33 7.51 -0.37
#